data_AF-A0A2W5XQW7-F1
#
_entry.id   AF-A0A2W5XQW7-F1
#
_cell.length_a   1.000
_cell.length_b   1.000
_cell.length_c   1.000
_cell.angle_alpha   90.00
_cell.angle_beta   90.00
_cell.angle_gamma   90.00
#
_symmetry.space_group_name_H-M   'P 1'
#
loop_
_entity.id
_entity.type
_entity.pdbx_description
1 polymer ?
#
loop_
_entity_poly.entity_id
_entity_poly.type
_entity_poly.pdbx_seq_one_letter_code
_entity_poly.pdbx_strand_id
1 'polypeptide(L)'
;MSIRFFVRSQAPASVKADALAIGIFAGGNVAPAFKAIDGALGGLLSEMRKTGELRGRDNDVQVLPAPRKLGVKRLIVVGLGEQAAFEPGAVAKLAGLAVRTSSQRKLSKLAVLLPDMKIVSMEEAAENAAAGAVMATFNPAPYRSKSDSNPDAVAQVTFLCESGQNIKDVERAVERGAALGEAANAVREMVNLPSNDMTPTHLAERAKALGKQHGLKVTVLERADMKRLGMGSMLSVAAGAEEPPKVIAIEYRGGDASKPTLGLVGKGVTFDTGGISLKPAQDMDAMKGDMAGGATVIGAMAAIARLKPKVNVVGVVCATDNMPSGRATKPGDIVRAMNGKSIEIINTDAEGRLVLADGLCYARELGATHLVDIATLTGAVVVALGNTTTGVMSNDREFVDLFHEASTPSGERYWELPLFPEYAELIKSPIADMKNSGGRAAGTIYGAMFLKEYVAQAPWIHLDIAGTSWTDRDAGHLVKGPTAVAMRPLVRLAELMAERDLHRKADESAHSRLRPRRAAGNGASTGGPSTDGSPAKTKTRKTAAR
;
A
#
# COMPACT_ATOMS: atom_id res chain seq x y z
N MET A 1 -3.09 19.28 -16.53
CA MET A 1 -4.34 19.21 -17.34
C MET A 1 -4.80 17.76 -17.31
N SER A 2 -6.01 17.45 -16.85
CA SER A 2 -6.45 16.06 -16.68
C SER A 2 -6.58 15.33 -18.03
N ILE A 3 -6.05 14.10 -18.11
CA ILE A 3 -6.22 13.23 -19.28
C ILE A 3 -7.71 12.99 -19.52
N ARG A 4 -8.17 13.16 -20.77
CA ARG A 4 -9.51 12.71 -21.17
C ARG A 4 -9.47 11.25 -21.63
N PHE A 5 -10.25 10.41 -20.97
CA PHE A 5 -10.36 9.00 -21.30
C PHE A 5 -11.55 8.70 -22.22
N PHE A 6 -11.38 7.70 -23.08
CA PHE A 6 -12.43 7.16 -23.94
C PHE A 6 -12.27 5.63 -24.03
N VAL A 7 -13.36 4.90 -24.17
CA VAL A 7 -13.33 3.46 -24.50
C VAL A 7 -13.89 3.23 -25.89
N ARG A 8 -13.29 2.33 -26.69
CA ARG A 8 -13.80 1.93 -28.00
C ARG A 8 -13.63 0.42 -28.19
N SER A 9 -14.68 -0.26 -28.62
CA SER A 9 -14.56 -1.59 -29.23
C SER A 9 -14.40 -1.41 -30.74
N GLN A 10 -13.15 -1.49 -31.21
CA GLN A 10 -12.79 -1.39 -32.61
C GLN A 10 -11.43 -2.05 -32.86
N ALA A 11 -11.20 -2.55 -34.08
CA ALA A 11 -9.91 -3.14 -34.44
C ALA A 11 -8.76 -2.12 -34.26
N PRO A 12 -7.60 -2.49 -33.67
CA PRO A 12 -6.52 -1.55 -33.39
C PRO A 12 -6.00 -0.78 -34.61
N ALA A 13 -5.98 -1.40 -35.79
CA ALA A 13 -5.56 -0.77 -37.05
C ALA A 13 -6.51 0.34 -37.56
N SER A 14 -7.68 0.52 -36.95
CA SER A 14 -8.69 1.53 -37.34
C SER A 14 -8.69 2.79 -36.46
N VAL A 15 -7.88 2.82 -35.40
CA VAL A 15 -7.89 3.95 -34.44
C VAL A 15 -7.22 5.19 -35.02
N LYS A 16 -7.74 6.38 -34.71
CA LYS A 16 -7.15 7.66 -35.10
C LYS A 16 -6.53 8.34 -33.87
N ALA A 17 -5.22 8.22 -33.73
CA ALA A 17 -4.43 8.75 -32.61
C ALA A 17 -3.04 9.20 -33.08
N ASP A 18 -2.26 9.86 -32.23
CA ASP A 18 -0.84 10.11 -32.50
C ASP A 18 -0.01 8.83 -32.30
N ALA A 19 -0.34 8.05 -31.26
CA ALA A 19 0.27 6.75 -30.98
C ALA A 19 -0.79 5.67 -30.72
N LEU A 20 -0.46 4.43 -31.10
CA LEU A 20 -1.07 3.20 -30.57
C LEU A 20 -0.04 2.51 -29.67
N ALA A 21 -0.43 2.03 -28.50
CA ALA A 21 0.37 1.21 -27.62
C ALA A 21 -0.20 -0.21 -27.49
N ILE A 22 0.68 -1.22 -27.55
CA ILE A 22 0.36 -2.63 -27.35
C ILE A 22 1.34 -3.31 -26.41
N GLY A 23 0.85 -4.29 -25.66
CA GLY A 23 1.69 -5.20 -24.87
C GLY A 23 2.11 -6.44 -25.66
N ILE A 24 3.33 -6.93 -25.43
CA ILE A 24 3.81 -8.24 -25.91
C ILE A 24 4.49 -9.02 -24.77
N PHE A 25 4.31 -10.33 -24.76
CA PHE A 25 5.01 -11.21 -23.81
C PHE A 25 6.38 -11.65 -24.35
N ALA A 26 7.28 -12.00 -23.43
CA ALA A 26 8.45 -12.82 -23.73
C ALA A 26 7.99 -14.23 -24.14
N GLY A 27 8.50 -14.71 -25.28
CA GLY A 27 8.09 -16.00 -25.86
C GLY A 27 6.59 -16.14 -26.17
N GLY A 28 6.15 -17.38 -26.39
CA GLY A 28 4.74 -17.74 -26.49
C GLY A 28 3.99 -17.28 -27.76
N ASN A 29 2.71 -17.67 -27.81
CA ASN A 29 1.79 -17.34 -28.89
C ASN A 29 1.49 -15.83 -28.92
N VAL A 30 1.59 -15.22 -30.11
CA VAL A 30 1.18 -13.82 -30.31
C VAL A 30 -0.35 -13.67 -30.26
N ALA A 31 -0.82 -12.66 -29.54
CA ALA A 31 -2.24 -12.32 -29.46
C ALA A 31 -2.83 -11.99 -30.86
N PRO A 32 -4.14 -12.21 -31.10
CA PRO A 32 -4.78 -11.91 -32.39
C PRO A 32 -4.54 -10.45 -32.85
N ALA A 33 -4.62 -9.51 -31.92
CA ALA A 33 -4.35 -8.09 -32.18
C ALA A 33 -2.91 -7.81 -32.65
N PHE A 34 -1.90 -8.54 -32.14
CA PHE A 34 -0.53 -8.43 -32.64
C PHE A 34 -0.46 -8.86 -34.11
N LYS A 35 -1.08 -10.00 -34.48
CA LYS A 35 -1.11 -10.48 -35.87
C LYS A 35 -1.78 -9.48 -36.81
N ALA A 36 -2.88 -8.84 -36.37
CA ALA A 36 -3.58 -7.83 -37.15
C ALA A 36 -2.73 -6.57 -37.40
N ILE A 37 -2.01 -6.10 -36.37
CA ILE A 37 -1.10 -4.95 -36.49
C ILE A 37 0.12 -5.30 -37.34
N ASP A 38 0.72 -6.47 -37.12
CA ASP A 38 1.87 -6.96 -37.89
C ASP A 38 1.54 -7.14 -39.38
N GLY A 39 0.35 -7.66 -39.71
CA GLY A 39 -0.14 -7.72 -41.09
C GLY A 39 -0.30 -6.35 -41.75
N ALA A 40 -0.77 -5.34 -41.01
CA ALA A 40 -0.83 -3.95 -41.48
C ALA A 40 0.57 -3.30 -41.63
N LEU A 41 1.58 -3.84 -40.96
CA LEU A 41 3.00 -3.48 -41.05
C LEU A 41 3.80 -4.33 -42.05
N GLY A 42 3.18 -5.32 -42.70
CA GLY A 42 3.87 -6.20 -43.66
C GLY A 42 4.81 -7.23 -43.02
N GLY A 43 4.62 -7.58 -41.75
CA GLY A 43 5.43 -8.58 -41.03
C GLY A 43 6.59 -8.04 -40.20
N LEU A 44 6.74 -6.71 -40.12
CA LEU A 44 7.85 -6.04 -39.42
C LEU A 44 7.98 -6.44 -37.94
N LEU A 45 6.89 -6.61 -37.20
CA LEU A 45 6.96 -6.99 -35.78
C LEU A 45 7.41 -8.45 -35.64
N SER A 46 6.98 -9.33 -36.55
CA SER A 46 7.48 -10.70 -36.62
C SER A 46 8.95 -10.78 -37.03
N GLU A 47 9.43 -9.88 -37.89
CA GLU A 47 10.85 -9.76 -38.24
C GLU A 47 11.68 -9.27 -37.05
N MET A 48 11.30 -8.13 -36.44
CA MET A 48 11.95 -7.59 -35.24
C MET A 48 11.95 -8.57 -34.05
N ARG A 49 10.97 -9.47 -33.98
CA ARG A 49 10.94 -10.54 -32.97
C ARG A 49 11.94 -11.66 -33.28
N LYS A 50 12.20 -11.97 -34.56
CA LYS A 50 13.24 -12.93 -34.99
C LYS A 50 14.65 -12.39 -34.83
N THR A 51 14.88 -11.09 -35.11
CA THR A 51 16.18 -10.42 -34.89
C THR A 51 16.48 -10.17 -33.41
N GLY A 52 15.49 -10.31 -32.53
CA GLY A 52 15.63 -10.08 -31.10
C GLY A 52 15.60 -8.61 -30.70
N GLU A 53 15.05 -7.73 -31.54
CA GLU A 53 14.77 -6.33 -31.22
C GLU A 53 13.47 -6.16 -30.41
N LEU A 54 12.48 -7.05 -30.63
CA LEU A 54 11.26 -7.17 -29.84
C LEU A 54 11.32 -8.43 -28.96
N ARG A 55 11.80 -8.29 -27.71
CA ARG A 55 11.97 -9.42 -26.79
C ARG A 55 10.77 -9.62 -25.86
N GLY A 56 10.04 -8.55 -25.54
CA GLY A 56 8.87 -8.60 -24.66
C GLY A 56 9.20 -8.71 -23.16
N ARG A 57 10.44 -8.39 -22.75
CA ARG A 57 10.87 -8.38 -21.34
C ARG A 57 10.17 -7.25 -20.56
N ASP A 58 10.01 -7.37 -19.24
CA ASP A 58 9.37 -6.31 -18.44
C ASP A 58 10.11 -4.97 -18.59
N ASN A 59 9.37 -3.90 -18.79
CA ASN A 59 9.85 -2.53 -19.09
C ASN A 59 10.62 -2.36 -20.43
N ASP A 60 10.67 -3.37 -21.31
CA ASP A 60 11.17 -3.22 -22.68
C ASP A 60 10.20 -2.33 -23.48
N VAL A 61 10.67 -1.25 -24.11
CA VAL A 61 9.81 -0.31 -24.86
C VAL A 61 10.45 0.03 -26.19
N GLN A 62 9.78 -0.36 -27.28
CA GLN A 62 10.18 0.00 -28.65
C GLN A 62 9.16 0.95 -29.27
N VAL A 63 9.65 1.97 -29.99
CA VAL A 63 8.80 2.99 -30.62
C VAL A 63 9.08 3.07 -32.10
N LEU A 64 8.13 2.60 -32.89
CA LEU A 64 8.23 2.48 -34.34
C LEU A 64 7.49 3.61 -35.05
N PRO A 65 7.98 4.09 -36.21
CA PRO A 65 7.16 4.86 -37.12
C PRO A 65 6.03 3.96 -37.66
N ALA A 66 4.78 4.38 -37.49
CA ALA A 66 3.64 3.62 -37.99
C ALA A 66 3.28 4.08 -39.42
N PRO A 67 3.07 3.17 -40.39
CA PRO A 67 2.52 3.51 -41.70
C PRO A 67 1.10 4.07 -41.58
N ARG A 68 0.70 4.91 -42.54
CA ARG A 68 -0.67 5.49 -42.62
C ARG A 68 -1.79 4.45 -42.52
N LYS A 69 -1.53 3.18 -42.90
CA LYS A 69 -2.47 2.05 -42.82
C LYS A 69 -2.95 1.72 -41.39
N LEU A 70 -2.21 2.09 -40.34
CA LEU A 70 -2.60 1.89 -38.93
C LEU A 70 -3.36 3.08 -38.32
N GLY A 71 -3.58 4.17 -39.05
CA GLY A 71 -4.29 5.35 -38.54
C GLY A 71 -3.54 6.19 -37.49
N VAL A 72 -2.31 5.81 -37.13
CA VAL A 72 -1.47 6.47 -36.11
C VAL A 72 -0.09 6.89 -36.64
N LYS A 73 0.60 7.80 -35.95
CA LYS A 73 1.94 8.28 -36.33
C LYS A 73 3.05 7.39 -35.74
N ARG A 74 2.80 6.74 -34.60
CA ARG A 74 3.74 5.86 -33.90
C ARG A 74 3.05 4.62 -33.38
N LEU A 75 3.78 3.51 -33.36
CA LEU A 75 3.43 2.31 -32.59
C LEU A 75 4.40 2.21 -31.41
N ILE A 76 3.88 2.06 -30.20
CA ILE A 76 4.64 1.82 -28.98
C ILE A 76 4.40 0.35 -28.60
N VAL A 77 5.46 -0.44 -28.56
CA VAL A 77 5.41 -1.85 -28.17
C VAL A 77 6.06 -1.98 -26.81
N VAL A 78 5.30 -2.43 -25.82
CA VAL A 78 5.73 -2.58 -24.43
C VAL A 78 5.84 -4.06 -24.08
N GLY A 79 6.96 -4.47 -23.51
CA GLY A 79 7.15 -5.81 -22.99
C GLY A 79 6.46 -6.02 -21.65
N LEU A 80 5.69 -7.10 -21.53
CA LEU A 80 4.91 -7.49 -20.36
C LEU A 80 5.63 -8.56 -19.50
N GLY A 81 6.83 -8.99 -19.90
CA GLY A 81 7.56 -10.08 -19.26
C GLY A 81 7.05 -11.46 -19.68
N GLU A 82 7.34 -12.47 -18.86
CA GLU A 82 6.90 -13.85 -19.09
C GLU A 82 5.39 -13.99 -18.86
N GLN A 83 4.67 -14.60 -19.81
CA GLN A 83 3.20 -14.74 -19.73
C GLN A 83 2.74 -15.50 -18.47
N ALA A 84 3.54 -16.45 -17.98
CA ALA A 84 3.26 -17.23 -16.78
C ALA A 84 3.46 -16.46 -15.46
N ALA A 85 4.12 -15.30 -15.50
CA ALA A 85 4.36 -14.42 -14.35
C ALA A 85 3.57 -13.10 -14.44
N PHE A 86 2.59 -13.03 -15.35
CA PHE A 86 1.75 -11.85 -15.54
C PHE A 86 0.70 -11.73 -14.43
N GLU A 87 0.58 -10.52 -13.88
CA GLU A 87 -0.35 -10.17 -12.80
C GLU A 87 -1.19 -8.97 -13.23
N PRO A 88 -2.44 -8.79 -12.75
CA PRO A 88 -3.33 -7.69 -13.16
C PRO A 88 -2.69 -6.29 -13.08
N GLY A 89 -1.92 -6.01 -12.03
CA GLY A 89 -1.19 -4.76 -11.85
C GLY A 89 -0.16 -4.44 -12.95
N ALA A 90 0.29 -5.42 -13.73
CA ALA A 90 1.16 -5.19 -14.89
C ALA A 90 0.47 -4.36 -15.99
N VAL A 91 -0.87 -4.37 -16.06
CA VAL A 91 -1.62 -3.52 -17.01
C VAL A 91 -1.43 -2.03 -16.71
N ALA A 92 -1.26 -1.66 -15.43
CA ALA A 92 -0.91 -0.28 -15.07
C ALA A 92 0.48 0.11 -15.60
N LYS A 93 1.46 -0.82 -15.57
CA LYS A 93 2.78 -0.58 -16.18
C LYS A 93 2.69 -0.32 -17.69
N LEU A 94 1.90 -1.13 -18.42
CA LEU A 94 1.67 -0.98 -19.86
C LEU A 94 1.19 0.43 -20.23
N ALA A 95 0.10 0.86 -19.60
CA ALA A 95 -0.49 2.17 -19.89
C ALA A 95 0.40 3.33 -19.42
N GLY A 96 1.05 3.19 -18.26
CA GLY A 96 1.97 4.20 -17.73
C GLY A 96 3.21 4.42 -18.60
N LEU A 97 3.85 3.33 -19.07
CA LEU A 97 4.97 3.42 -20.03
C LEU A 97 4.52 4.10 -21.32
N ALA A 98 3.36 3.71 -21.86
CA ALA A 98 2.81 4.32 -23.07
C ALA A 98 2.57 5.83 -22.91
N VAL A 99 2.03 6.28 -21.77
CA VAL A 99 1.86 7.71 -21.45
C VAL A 99 3.21 8.42 -21.37
N ARG A 100 4.18 7.93 -20.60
CA ARG A 100 5.50 8.59 -20.48
C ARG A 100 6.23 8.69 -21.81
N THR A 101 6.25 7.60 -22.58
CA THR A 101 6.86 7.56 -23.92
C THR A 101 6.15 8.50 -24.90
N SER A 102 4.83 8.65 -24.79
CA SER A 102 4.06 9.63 -25.57
C SER A 102 4.39 11.07 -25.16
N SER A 103 4.47 11.37 -23.86
CA SER A 103 4.81 12.70 -23.35
C SER A 103 6.20 13.15 -23.76
N GLN A 104 7.21 12.28 -23.61
CA GLN A 104 8.59 12.52 -24.08
C GLN A 104 8.67 12.83 -25.58
N ARG A 105 7.75 12.26 -26.38
CA ARG A 105 7.68 12.42 -27.84
C ARG A 105 6.64 13.45 -28.30
N LYS A 106 6.03 14.21 -27.38
CA LYS A 106 5.00 15.24 -27.65
C LYS A 106 3.80 14.71 -28.44
N LEU A 107 3.38 13.47 -28.15
CA LEU A 107 2.23 12.81 -28.76
C LEU A 107 1.01 13.02 -27.85
N SER A 108 -0.02 13.70 -28.34
CA SER A 108 -1.10 14.22 -27.47
C SER A 108 -2.31 13.29 -27.39
N LYS A 109 -2.55 12.49 -28.44
CA LYS A 109 -3.59 11.46 -28.46
C LYS A 109 -2.95 10.07 -28.46
N LEU A 110 -3.12 9.33 -27.38
CA LEU A 110 -2.68 7.95 -27.25
C LEU A 110 -3.88 6.99 -27.35
N ALA A 111 -3.73 5.90 -28.06
CA ALA A 111 -4.58 4.73 -27.95
C ALA A 111 -3.81 3.61 -27.24
N VAL A 112 -4.44 2.89 -26.30
CA VAL A 112 -3.83 1.75 -25.61
C VAL A 112 -4.73 0.54 -25.81
N LEU A 113 -4.18 -0.54 -26.35
CA LEU A 113 -4.87 -1.82 -26.40
C LEU A 113 -4.86 -2.48 -25.02
N LEU A 114 -6.04 -2.74 -24.47
CA LEU A 114 -6.16 -3.53 -23.25
C LEU A 114 -5.86 -5.01 -23.57
N PRO A 115 -5.10 -5.72 -22.70
CA PRO A 115 -4.86 -7.15 -22.90
C PRO A 115 -6.10 -7.96 -22.54
N ASP A 116 -6.63 -8.71 -23.50
CA ASP A 116 -7.68 -9.72 -23.27
C ASP A 116 -7.02 -11.04 -22.84
N MET A 117 -7.12 -11.35 -21.54
CA MET A 117 -6.36 -12.43 -20.89
C MET A 117 -7.18 -13.01 -19.73
N LYS A 118 -7.34 -14.34 -19.66
CA LYS A 118 -8.17 -15.02 -18.63
C LYS A 118 -7.85 -14.70 -17.16
N ILE A 119 -6.66 -14.16 -16.88
CA ILE A 119 -6.17 -13.84 -15.53
C ILE A 119 -6.55 -12.42 -15.06
N VAL A 120 -7.14 -11.58 -15.93
CA VAL A 120 -7.58 -10.22 -15.60
C VAL A 120 -8.86 -9.92 -16.37
N SER A 121 -9.91 -9.43 -15.69
CA SER A 121 -11.15 -9.05 -16.41
C SER A 121 -10.92 -7.82 -17.29
N MET A 122 -11.79 -7.58 -18.28
CA MET A 122 -11.66 -6.40 -19.14
C MET A 122 -11.81 -5.10 -18.33
N GLU A 123 -12.68 -5.12 -17.32
CA GLU A 123 -12.87 -4.06 -16.35
C GLU A 123 -11.63 -3.85 -15.47
N GLU A 124 -11.05 -4.90 -14.91
CA GLU A 124 -9.84 -4.81 -14.07
C GLU A 124 -8.62 -4.36 -14.88
N ALA A 125 -8.51 -4.80 -16.13
CA ALA A 125 -7.49 -4.32 -17.07
C ALA A 125 -7.69 -2.83 -17.38
N ALA A 126 -8.93 -2.40 -17.64
CA ALA A 126 -9.28 -1.01 -17.90
C ALA A 126 -9.03 -0.09 -16.69
N GLU A 127 -9.38 -0.54 -15.47
CA GLU A 127 -9.10 0.18 -14.22
C GLU A 127 -7.60 0.33 -14.00
N ASN A 128 -6.83 -0.76 -14.08
CA ASN A 128 -5.38 -0.71 -13.92
C ASN A 128 -4.73 0.15 -15.00
N ALA A 129 -5.17 0.07 -16.25
CA ALA A 129 -4.66 0.90 -17.34
C ALA A 129 -4.92 2.40 -17.10
N ALA A 130 -6.13 2.77 -16.67
CA ALA A 130 -6.47 4.16 -16.36
C ALA A 130 -5.68 4.69 -15.15
N ALA A 131 -5.57 3.89 -14.07
CA ALA A 131 -4.76 4.24 -12.89
C ALA A 131 -3.29 4.44 -13.28
N GLY A 132 -2.69 3.52 -14.01
CA GLY A 132 -1.30 3.62 -14.48
C GLY A 132 -1.06 4.78 -15.45
N ALA A 133 -2.02 5.08 -16.32
CA ALA A 133 -1.98 6.23 -17.22
C ALA A 133 -1.96 7.57 -16.48
N VAL A 134 -2.76 7.72 -15.41
CA VAL A 134 -2.72 8.91 -14.56
C VAL A 134 -1.46 8.94 -13.69
N MET A 135 -1.07 7.83 -13.05
CA MET A 135 0.12 7.79 -12.20
C MET A 135 1.41 8.17 -12.95
N ALA A 136 1.46 7.91 -14.26
CA ALA A 136 2.55 8.32 -15.13
C ALA A 136 2.66 9.84 -15.38
N THR A 137 1.66 10.66 -15.03
CA THR A 137 1.71 12.14 -15.16
C THR A 137 2.23 12.87 -13.93
N PHE A 138 2.66 12.16 -12.88
CA PHE A 138 3.22 12.79 -11.69
C PHE A 138 4.46 13.65 -12.01
N ASN A 139 4.52 14.86 -11.46
CA ASN A 139 5.69 15.74 -11.55
C ASN A 139 6.57 15.59 -10.29
N PRO A 140 7.73 14.91 -10.37
CA PRO A 140 8.62 14.75 -9.22
C PRO A 140 9.42 16.01 -8.88
N ALA A 141 9.38 17.07 -9.70
CA ALA A 141 10.25 18.25 -9.55
C ALA A 141 9.47 19.59 -9.61
N PRO A 142 8.46 19.82 -8.74
CA PRO A 142 7.60 21.01 -8.81
C PRO A 142 8.34 22.35 -8.60
N TYR A 143 9.50 22.35 -7.96
CA TYR A 143 10.32 23.56 -7.72
C TYR A 143 11.30 23.89 -8.85
N ARG A 144 11.39 23.09 -9.92
CA ARG A 144 12.28 23.39 -11.06
C ARG A 144 11.67 24.52 -11.91
N SER A 145 12.35 25.66 -11.93
CA SER A 145 11.97 26.83 -12.76
C SER A 145 12.03 26.58 -14.28
N LYS A 146 12.73 25.53 -14.71
CA LYS A 146 12.71 25.00 -16.08
C LYS A 146 12.47 23.49 -16.02
N SER A 147 11.44 23.01 -16.70
CA SER A 147 11.14 21.58 -16.83
C SER A 147 11.25 21.14 -18.28
N ASP A 148 12.14 20.17 -18.54
CA ASP A 148 12.21 19.49 -19.84
C ASP A 148 11.12 18.41 -19.98
N SER A 149 10.51 17.99 -18.87
CA SER A 149 9.32 17.13 -18.87
C SER A 149 8.04 17.96 -18.93
N ASN A 150 7.15 17.56 -19.85
CA ASN A 150 5.76 18.02 -19.87
C ASN A 150 4.85 16.82 -19.52
N PRO A 151 4.49 16.61 -18.23
CA PRO A 151 3.58 15.53 -17.86
C PRO A 151 2.19 15.66 -18.51
N ASP A 152 1.76 16.89 -18.81
CA ASP A 152 0.49 17.23 -19.46
C ASP A 152 0.49 17.06 -21.00
N ALA A 153 1.55 16.53 -21.60
CA ALA A 153 1.66 16.42 -23.05
C ALA A 153 0.60 15.48 -23.68
N VAL A 154 0.17 14.43 -22.95
CA VAL A 154 -0.93 13.54 -23.35
C VAL A 154 -2.26 14.12 -22.88
N ALA A 155 -3.06 14.66 -23.81
CA ALA A 155 -4.37 15.27 -23.50
C ALA A 155 -5.56 14.28 -23.66
N GLN A 156 -5.32 13.12 -24.27
CA GLN A 156 -6.33 12.09 -24.51
C GLN A 156 -5.72 10.69 -24.51
N VAL A 157 -6.35 9.76 -23.80
CA VAL A 157 -6.09 8.32 -23.86
C VAL A 157 -7.37 7.59 -24.30
N THR A 158 -7.27 6.73 -25.31
CA THR A 158 -8.37 5.88 -25.79
C THR A 158 -8.04 4.42 -25.52
N PHE A 159 -8.77 3.77 -24.64
CA PHE A 159 -8.64 2.35 -24.38
C PHE A 159 -9.41 1.55 -25.44
N LEU A 160 -8.73 0.58 -26.04
CA LEU A 160 -9.29 -0.33 -27.04
C LEU A 160 -9.54 -1.70 -26.40
N CYS A 161 -10.74 -2.22 -26.60
CA CYS A 161 -11.16 -3.56 -26.18
C CYS A 161 -11.71 -4.35 -27.37
N GLU A 162 -11.81 -5.68 -27.24
CA GLU A 162 -12.34 -6.54 -28.31
C GLU A 162 -13.86 -6.38 -28.52
N SER A 163 -14.39 -6.98 -29.59
CA SER A 163 -15.82 -7.00 -29.90
C SER A 163 -16.61 -7.90 -28.95
N GLY A 164 -17.70 -7.40 -28.38
CA GLY A 164 -18.59 -8.14 -27.47
C GLY A 164 -18.52 -7.70 -26.01
N GLN A 165 -17.55 -6.86 -25.64
CA GLN A 165 -17.44 -6.28 -24.30
C GLN A 165 -18.52 -5.22 -24.05
N ASN A 166 -19.06 -5.13 -22.83
CA ASN A 166 -19.99 -4.06 -22.47
C ASN A 166 -19.22 -2.74 -22.24
N ILE A 167 -19.21 -1.88 -23.26
CA ILE A 167 -18.50 -0.60 -23.25
C ILE A 167 -18.80 0.22 -21.99
N LYS A 168 -20.05 0.24 -21.51
CA LYS A 168 -20.43 1.03 -20.33
C LYS A 168 -19.78 0.54 -19.05
N ASP A 169 -19.47 -0.75 -18.95
CA ASP A 169 -18.87 -1.35 -17.76
C ASP A 169 -17.36 -1.07 -17.75
N VAL A 170 -16.73 -1.18 -18.92
CA VAL A 170 -15.35 -0.76 -19.16
C VAL A 170 -15.17 0.75 -18.96
N GLU A 171 -16.11 1.60 -19.40
CA GLU A 171 -16.09 3.05 -19.16
C GLU A 171 -16.13 3.38 -17.66
N ARG A 172 -17.01 2.74 -16.87
CA ARG A 172 -17.04 2.91 -15.41
C ARG A 172 -15.74 2.44 -14.75
N ALA A 173 -15.15 1.35 -15.22
CA ALA A 173 -13.86 0.87 -14.72
C ALA A 173 -12.71 1.85 -15.02
N VAL A 174 -12.74 2.50 -16.18
CA VAL A 174 -11.80 3.57 -16.55
C VAL A 174 -11.98 4.83 -15.70
N GLU A 175 -13.20 5.30 -15.48
CA GLU A 175 -13.50 6.43 -14.58
C GLU A 175 -13.00 6.17 -13.15
N ARG A 176 -13.22 4.95 -12.67
CA ARG A 176 -12.75 4.44 -11.38
C ARG A 176 -11.22 4.37 -11.31
N GLY A 177 -10.56 3.81 -12.33
CA GLY A 177 -9.11 3.72 -12.38
C GLY A 177 -8.44 5.10 -12.44
N ALA A 178 -9.02 6.03 -13.21
CA ALA A 178 -8.59 7.43 -13.22
C ALA A 178 -8.72 8.08 -11.84
N ALA A 179 -9.83 7.84 -11.12
CA ALA A 179 -10.03 8.34 -9.76
C ALA A 179 -8.96 7.82 -8.77
N LEU A 180 -8.60 6.53 -8.87
CA LEU A 180 -7.54 5.92 -8.06
C LEU A 180 -6.16 6.49 -8.41
N GLY A 181 -5.86 6.68 -9.69
CA GLY A 181 -4.59 7.28 -10.14
C GLY A 181 -4.44 8.75 -9.75
N GLU A 182 -5.53 9.52 -9.78
CA GLU A 182 -5.57 10.92 -9.30
C GLU A 182 -5.32 10.97 -7.78
N ALA A 183 -5.98 10.11 -7.00
CA ALA A 183 -5.73 9.99 -5.56
C ALA A 183 -4.29 9.56 -5.26
N ALA A 184 -3.73 8.61 -6.01
CA ALA A 184 -2.35 8.17 -5.85
C ALA A 184 -1.35 9.29 -6.14
N ASN A 185 -1.58 10.11 -7.18
CA ASN A 185 -0.74 11.28 -7.43
C ASN A 185 -0.88 12.34 -6.34
N ALA A 186 -2.08 12.58 -5.78
CA ALA A 186 -2.25 13.50 -4.66
C ALA A 186 -1.45 13.06 -3.41
N VAL A 187 -1.41 11.74 -3.12
CA VAL A 187 -0.52 11.18 -2.09
C VAL A 187 0.94 11.48 -2.44
N ARG A 188 1.37 11.18 -3.67
CA ARG A 188 2.77 11.38 -4.11
C ARG A 188 3.19 12.84 -4.10
N GLU A 189 2.27 13.76 -4.40
CA GLU A 189 2.48 15.20 -4.27
C GLU A 189 2.74 15.59 -2.82
N MET A 190 1.91 15.15 -1.87
CA MET A 190 2.10 15.45 -0.45
C MET A 190 3.45 14.93 0.08
N VAL A 191 3.82 13.69 -0.24
CA VAL A 191 5.08 13.07 0.23
C VAL A 191 6.34 13.64 -0.47
N ASN A 192 6.19 14.21 -1.67
CA ASN A 192 7.33 14.78 -2.39
C ASN A 192 7.66 16.23 -2.00
N LEU A 193 6.68 16.97 -1.47
CA LEU A 193 6.91 18.33 -0.98
C LEU A 193 7.93 18.32 0.19
N PRO A 194 8.82 19.32 0.28
CA PRO A 194 9.75 19.43 1.40
C PRO A 194 9.00 19.83 2.68
N SER A 195 9.53 19.47 3.84
CA SER A 195 8.83 19.62 5.13
C SER A 195 8.50 21.06 5.51
N ASN A 196 9.24 22.05 4.99
CA ASN A 196 8.88 23.47 5.15
C ASN A 196 7.57 23.86 4.42
N ASP A 197 7.18 23.12 3.38
CA ASP A 197 5.95 23.35 2.62
C ASP A 197 4.88 22.29 2.91
N MET A 198 5.24 21.15 3.51
CA MET A 198 4.33 20.11 4.01
C MET A 198 4.51 19.90 5.52
N THR A 199 4.21 20.94 6.30
CA THR A 199 4.14 20.86 7.77
C THR A 199 2.89 20.10 8.24
N PRO A 200 2.76 19.72 9.54
CA PRO A 200 1.53 19.18 10.11
C PRO A 200 0.31 20.09 9.88
N THR A 201 0.49 21.41 9.98
CA THR A 201 -0.58 22.38 9.68
C THR A 201 -0.97 22.32 8.20
N HIS A 202 -0.02 22.31 7.26
CA HIS A 202 -0.34 22.19 5.84
C HIS A 202 -0.97 20.84 5.48
N LEU A 203 -0.54 19.74 6.11
CA LEU A 203 -1.15 18.42 5.93
C LEU A 203 -2.61 18.39 6.42
N ALA A 204 -2.90 19.06 7.54
CA ALA A 204 -4.26 19.24 8.05
C ALA A 204 -5.13 20.10 7.10
N GLU A 205 -4.60 21.17 6.53
CA GLU A 205 -5.33 21.98 5.54
C GLU A 205 -5.56 21.22 4.21
N ARG A 206 -4.61 20.37 3.77
CA ARG A 206 -4.82 19.45 2.63
C ARG A 206 -5.96 18.48 2.89
N ALA A 207 -6.01 17.87 4.08
CA ALA A 207 -7.11 16.99 4.48
C ALA A 207 -8.46 17.71 4.52
N LYS A 208 -8.52 18.93 5.09
CA LYS A 208 -9.73 19.77 5.08
C LYS A 208 -10.19 20.13 3.66
N ALA A 209 -9.26 20.48 2.77
CA ALA A 209 -9.58 20.83 1.38
C ALA A 209 -10.18 19.65 0.62
N LEU A 210 -9.57 18.46 0.72
CA LEU A 210 -10.11 17.21 0.18
C LEU A 210 -11.46 16.85 0.81
N GLY A 211 -11.60 17.05 2.13
CA GLY A 211 -12.87 16.82 2.82
C GLY A 211 -14.00 17.69 2.31
N LYS A 212 -13.75 18.99 2.10
CA LYS A 212 -14.69 19.93 1.47
C LYS A 212 -15.02 19.53 0.02
N GLN A 213 -14.03 19.07 -0.75
CA GLN A 213 -14.21 18.63 -2.14
C GLN A 213 -15.10 17.38 -2.25
N HIS A 214 -14.98 16.44 -1.31
CA HIS A 214 -15.65 15.13 -1.38
C HIS A 214 -16.82 14.95 -0.40
N GLY A 215 -17.14 15.96 0.43
CA GLY A 215 -18.22 15.89 1.40
C GLY A 215 -17.90 15.05 2.65
N LEU A 216 -16.62 14.92 3.01
CA LEU A 216 -16.19 14.23 4.23
C LEU A 216 -16.22 15.18 5.42
N LYS A 217 -16.59 14.66 6.60
CA LYS A 217 -16.38 15.37 7.86
C LYS A 217 -14.91 15.27 8.24
N VAL A 218 -14.23 16.41 8.41
CA VAL A 218 -12.84 16.49 8.86
C VAL A 218 -12.78 17.25 10.18
N THR A 219 -12.25 16.61 11.21
CA THR A 219 -11.99 17.18 12.52
C THR A 219 -10.49 17.24 12.72
N VAL A 220 -9.94 18.37 13.16
CA VAL A 220 -8.51 18.51 13.47
C VAL A 220 -8.39 18.82 14.94
N LEU A 221 -7.72 17.93 15.68
CA LEU A 221 -7.41 18.12 17.08
C LEU A 221 -6.16 18.99 17.22
N GLU A 222 -6.26 20.01 18.05
CA GLU A 222 -5.15 20.87 18.42
C GLU A 222 -4.45 20.35 19.69
N ARG A 223 -3.28 20.93 20.02
CA ARG A 223 -2.49 20.54 21.20
C ARG A 223 -3.30 20.54 22.51
N ALA A 224 -4.33 21.40 22.62
CA ALA A 224 -5.22 21.46 23.78
C ALA A 224 -6.20 20.26 23.83
N ASP A 225 -6.73 19.82 22.68
CA ASP A 225 -7.62 18.66 22.61
C ASP A 225 -6.86 17.37 22.91
N MET A 226 -5.65 17.22 22.35
CA MET A 226 -4.75 16.10 22.66
C MET A 226 -4.47 15.98 24.16
N LYS A 227 -4.24 17.12 24.85
CA LYS A 227 -4.06 17.14 26.31
C LYS A 227 -5.31 16.67 27.05
N ARG A 228 -6.50 17.12 26.62
CA ARG A 228 -7.79 16.73 27.22
C ARG A 228 -8.09 15.24 27.01
N LEU A 229 -7.69 14.68 25.87
CA LEU A 229 -7.84 13.26 25.53
C LEU A 229 -6.72 12.36 26.11
N GLY A 230 -5.74 12.92 26.83
CA GLY A 230 -4.66 12.14 27.44
C GLY A 230 -3.63 11.59 26.43
N MET A 231 -3.51 12.18 25.24
CA MET A 231 -2.59 11.77 24.16
C MET A 231 -1.14 12.16 24.46
N GLY A 232 -0.60 11.69 25.58
CA GLY A 232 0.75 12.02 26.05
C GLY A 232 1.86 11.41 25.21
N SER A 233 1.59 10.34 24.44
CA SER A 233 2.57 9.69 23.56
C SER A 233 2.77 10.46 22.26
N MET A 234 1.68 10.95 21.67
CA MET A 234 1.70 11.92 20.56
C MET A 234 2.36 13.24 21.00
N LEU A 235 1.96 13.77 22.16
CA LEU A 235 2.44 15.06 22.65
C LEU A 235 3.93 15.06 23.03
N SER A 236 4.52 13.91 23.39
CA SER A 236 5.96 13.82 23.69
C SER A 236 6.83 13.94 22.45
N VAL A 237 6.43 13.33 21.33
CA VAL A 237 7.13 13.50 20.04
C VAL A 237 7.08 14.98 19.63
N ALA A 238 5.89 15.58 19.73
CA ALA A 238 5.65 16.98 19.44
C ALA A 238 6.15 17.98 20.52
N ALA A 239 6.96 17.56 21.49
CA ALA A 239 7.50 18.44 22.53
C ALA A 239 8.71 19.25 22.03
N GLY A 240 9.48 18.68 21.11
CA GLY A 240 10.68 19.29 20.56
C GLY A 240 10.43 20.39 19.52
N ALA A 241 9.39 20.23 18.70
CA ALA A 241 9.06 21.10 17.58
C ALA A 241 8.40 22.43 17.97
N GLU A 242 8.61 23.47 17.14
CA GLU A 242 7.88 24.75 17.23
C GLU A 242 6.54 24.68 16.50
N GLU A 243 6.53 24.06 15.32
CA GLU A 243 5.33 23.79 14.52
C GLU A 243 4.32 22.94 15.31
N PRO A 244 3.04 23.35 15.40
CA PRO A 244 2.07 22.67 16.25
C PRO A 244 1.65 21.30 15.68
N PRO A 245 1.60 20.24 16.51
CA PRO A 245 1.09 18.95 16.09
C PRO A 245 -0.40 19.05 15.75
N LYS A 246 -0.86 18.13 14.88
CA LYS A 246 -2.26 17.96 14.49
C LYS A 246 -2.61 16.47 14.56
N VAL A 247 -3.78 16.12 15.11
CA VAL A 247 -4.37 14.79 14.85
C VAL A 247 -5.61 15.02 13.99
N ILE A 248 -5.55 14.52 12.75
CA ILE A 248 -6.55 14.75 11.72
C ILE A 248 -7.46 13.53 11.66
N ALA A 249 -8.74 13.70 12.00
CA ALA A 249 -9.77 12.68 11.84
C ALA A 249 -10.65 12.99 10.63
N ILE A 250 -10.84 12.00 9.76
CA ILE A 250 -11.63 12.07 8.53
C ILE A 250 -12.70 10.98 8.62
N GLU A 251 -13.99 11.33 8.52
CA GLU A 251 -15.08 10.37 8.64
C GLU A 251 -15.84 10.23 7.32
N TYR A 252 -15.93 9.00 6.83
CA TYR A 252 -16.80 8.57 5.74
C TYR A 252 -17.88 7.63 6.30
N ARG A 253 -19.15 7.98 6.12
CA ARG A 253 -20.29 7.22 6.62
C ARG A 253 -21.17 6.75 5.46
N GLY A 254 -20.73 5.70 4.75
CA GLY A 254 -21.42 5.12 3.60
C GLY A 254 -22.18 3.83 3.89
N GLY A 255 -21.98 3.22 5.07
CA GLY A 255 -22.63 1.98 5.49
C GLY A 255 -23.61 2.18 6.65
N ASP A 256 -24.37 1.14 6.97
CA ASP A 256 -25.25 1.14 8.15
C ASP A 256 -24.41 1.22 9.44
N ALA A 257 -24.90 1.93 10.46
CA ALA A 257 -24.19 2.13 11.72
C ALA A 257 -23.95 0.82 12.52
N SER A 258 -24.73 -0.24 12.26
CA SER A 258 -24.54 -1.58 12.83
C SER A 258 -23.46 -2.41 12.14
N LYS A 259 -22.95 -1.97 10.99
CA LYS A 259 -21.92 -2.67 10.21
C LYS A 259 -20.51 -2.32 10.69
N PRO A 260 -19.52 -3.22 10.46
CA PRO A 260 -18.13 -2.94 10.75
C PRO A 260 -17.66 -1.59 10.18
N THR A 261 -17.01 -0.79 11.03
CA THR A 261 -16.28 0.40 10.62
C THR A 261 -14.80 0.06 10.48
N LEU A 262 -14.20 0.41 9.34
CA LEU A 262 -12.76 0.33 9.08
C LEU A 262 -12.06 1.60 9.60
N GLY A 263 -11.02 1.45 10.41
CA GLY A 263 -10.13 2.53 10.80
C GLY A 263 -8.82 2.47 10.05
N LEU A 264 -8.43 3.56 9.41
CA LEU A 264 -7.16 3.72 8.70
C LEU A 264 -6.28 4.72 9.48
N VAL A 265 -5.13 4.30 10.01
CA VAL A 265 -4.30 5.14 10.89
C VAL A 265 -2.92 5.38 10.27
N GLY A 266 -2.58 6.63 9.99
CA GLY A 266 -1.37 6.99 9.26
C GLY A 266 -0.32 7.70 10.10
N LYS A 267 0.93 7.23 10.07
CA LYS A 267 2.08 7.99 10.58
C LYS A 267 2.26 9.25 9.72
N GLY A 268 2.13 10.42 10.32
CA GLY A 268 2.20 11.72 9.66
C GLY A 268 3.43 12.54 10.07
N VAL A 269 4.57 11.92 10.35
CA VAL A 269 5.75 12.65 10.83
C VAL A 269 6.36 13.44 9.68
N THR A 270 6.15 14.75 9.65
CA THR A 270 6.42 15.60 8.47
C THR A 270 7.90 15.92 8.27
N PHE A 271 8.68 15.87 9.36
CA PHE A 271 10.12 15.68 9.31
C PHE A 271 10.57 14.92 10.55
N ASP A 272 11.50 13.98 10.37
CA ASP A 272 12.04 13.17 11.46
C ASP A 272 13.57 13.31 11.54
N THR A 273 14.05 14.04 12.55
CA THR A 273 15.50 14.09 12.85
C THR A 273 15.95 12.97 13.78
N GLY A 274 15.02 12.18 14.32
CA GLY A 274 15.23 11.30 15.47
C GLY A 274 15.19 11.99 16.84
N GLY A 275 14.87 13.30 16.89
CA GLY A 275 14.85 14.07 18.14
C GLY A 275 16.25 14.16 18.80
N ILE A 276 16.32 13.90 20.11
CA ILE A 276 17.58 13.87 20.88
C ILE A 276 18.48 12.69 20.47
N SER A 277 17.88 11.56 20.11
CA SER A 277 18.52 10.41 19.46
C SER A 277 18.78 10.69 17.97
N LEU A 278 19.49 11.79 17.70
CA LEU A 278 19.64 12.39 16.37
C LEU A 278 20.17 11.38 15.31
N LYS A 279 19.49 11.30 14.16
CA LYS A 279 19.94 10.54 12.99
C LYS A 279 21.27 11.06 12.44
N PRO A 280 22.07 10.22 11.76
CA PRO A 280 23.19 10.69 10.95
C PRO A 280 22.74 11.70 9.87
N ALA A 281 23.65 12.58 9.45
CA ALA A 281 23.36 13.58 8.40
C ALA A 281 23.11 12.96 7.01
N GLN A 282 23.64 11.76 6.76
CA GLN A 282 23.42 11.03 5.51
C GLN A 282 21.94 10.63 5.38
N ASP A 283 21.35 10.91 4.21
CA ASP A 283 19.97 10.58 3.83
C ASP A 283 18.87 11.18 4.75
N MET A 284 19.22 12.14 5.62
CA MET A 284 18.27 12.83 6.51
C MET A 284 17.25 13.67 5.72
N ASP A 285 17.61 14.15 4.53
CA ASP A 285 16.69 14.88 3.64
C ASP A 285 15.53 14.02 3.13
N ALA A 286 15.71 12.69 3.09
CA ALA A 286 14.63 11.75 2.76
C ALA A 286 13.56 11.65 3.86
N MET A 287 13.84 12.10 5.09
CA MET A 287 12.90 12.04 6.22
C MET A 287 11.70 13.00 6.07
N LYS A 288 11.65 13.83 5.04
CA LYS A 288 10.40 14.47 4.58
C LYS A 288 9.32 13.46 4.18
N GLY A 289 9.74 12.26 3.76
CA GLY A 289 8.85 11.17 3.33
C GLY A 289 8.20 10.42 4.49
N ASP A 290 8.53 10.77 5.74
CA ASP A 290 8.15 10.01 6.93
C ASP A 290 6.67 10.22 7.37
N MET A 291 5.97 11.05 6.61
CA MET A 291 4.52 11.28 6.66
C MET A 291 3.74 10.48 5.60
N ALA A 292 4.40 9.59 4.84
CA ALA A 292 3.77 8.84 3.75
C ALA A 292 2.59 7.97 4.17
N GLY A 293 2.59 7.43 5.39
CA GLY A 293 1.44 6.72 5.94
C GLY A 293 0.21 7.61 6.07
N GLY A 294 0.39 8.80 6.65
CA GLY A 294 -0.64 9.84 6.77
C GLY A 294 -1.14 10.34 5.41
N ALA A 295 -0.24 10.58 4.47
CA ALA A 295 -0.58 10.94 3.10
C ALA A 295 -1.46 9.85 2.44
N THR A 296 -1.06 8.57 2.54
CA THR A 296 -1.82 7.43 2.01
C THR A 296 -3.22 7.32 2.62
N VAL A 297 -3.38 7.54 3.94
CA VAL A 297 -4.71 7.58 4.57
C VAL A 297 -5.58 8.71 4.01
N ILE A 298 -5.05 9.92 3.87
CA ILE A 298 -5.78 11.06 3.30
C ILE A 298 -6.23 10.77 1.85
N GLY A 299 -5.33 10.20 1.03
CA GLY A 299 -5.65 9.82 -0.35
C GLY A 299 -6.68 8.70 -0.47
N ALA A 300 -6.56 7.66 0.36
CA ALA A 300 -7.52 6.55 0.42
C ALA A 300 -8.91 7.04 0.83
N MET A 301 -9.00 7.92 1.84
CA MET A 301 -10.29 8.51 2.25
C MET A 301 -10.94 9.34 1.15
N ALA A 302 -10.16 10.13 0.39
CA ALA A 302 -10.68 10.89 -0.75
C ALA A 302 -11.18 9.98 -1.89
N ALA A 303 -10.44 8.89 -2.19
CA ALA A 303 -10.85 7.89 -3.17
C ALA A 303 -12.13 7.15 -2.75
N ILE A 304 -12.20 6.69 -1.48
CA ILE A 304 -13.39 6.06 -0.89
C ILE A 304 -14.61 7.00 -0.99
N ALA A 305 -14.47 8.27 -0.64
CA ALA A 305 -15.57 9.25 -0.72
C ALA A 305 -16.07 9.48 -2.14
N ARG A 306 -15.18 9.39 -3.15
CA ARG A 306 -15.53 9.51 -4.57
C ARG A 306 -16.21 8.25 -5.11
N LEU A 307 -15.75 7.06 -4.72
CA LEU A 307 -16.24 5.77 -5.20
C LEU A 307 -17.49 5.27 -4.45
N LYS A 308 -17.72 5.79 -3.25
CA LYS A 308 -18.90 5.59 -2.41
C LYS A 308 -19.26 4.13 -2.08
N PRO A 309 -18.30 3.30 -1.60
CA PRO A 309 -18.62 1.95 -1.14
C PRO A 309 -19.53 2.00 0.10
N LYS A 310 -20.37 0.97 0.28
CA LYS A 310 -21.39 0.93 1.36
C LYS A 310 -20.82 0.51 2.73
N VAL A 311 -19.74 1.16 3.15
CA VAL A 311 -19.00 0.87 4.39
C VAL A 311 -18.77 2.16 5.19
N ASN A 312 -18.53 2.02 6.49
CA ASN A 312 -18.11 3.12 7.34
C ASN A 312 -16.59 3.11 7.48
N VAL A 313 -15.93 4.25 7.26
CA VAL A 313 -14.47 4.36 7.34
C VAL A 313 -14.10 5.61 8.13
N VAL A 314 -13.12 5.47 9.04
CA VAL A 314 -12.49 6.59 9.75
C VAL A 314 -11.00 6.61 9.44
N GLY A 315 -10.50 7.73 8.92
CA GLY A 315 -9.08 7.99 8.75
C GLY A 315 -8.55 8.81 9.91
N VAL A 316 -7.45 8.41 10.54
CA VAL A 316 -6.75 9.17 11.57
C VAL A 316 -5.29 9.38 11.14
N VAL A 317 -4.82 10.62 11.11
CA VAL A 317 -3.42 10.95 10.81
C VAL A 317 -2.81 11.72 11.97
N CYS A 318 -1.75 11.17 12.56
CA CYS A 318 -1.02 11.80 13.65
C CYS A 318 0.17 12.56 13.08
N ALA A 319 0.05 13.88 12.95
CA ALA A 319 1.00 14.74 12.27
C ALA A 319 1.79 15.63 13.24
N THR A 320 3.12 15.60 13.12
CA THR A 320 4.08 16.38 13.91
C THR A 320 5.44 16.36 13.23
N ASP A 321 6.31 17.30 13.54
CA ASP A 321 7.75 17.09 13.34
C ASP A 321 8.36 16.42 14.60
N ASN A 322 9.43 15.66 14.43
CA ASN A 322 10.28 15.14 15.51
C ASN A 322 11.63 15.86 15.46
N MET A 323 11.82 16.81 16.39
CA MET A 323 12.91 17.79 16.36
C MET A 323 13.72 17.82 17.67
N PRO A 324 15.04 18.09 17.64
CA PRO A 324 15.83 18.30 18.83
C PRO A 324 15.64 19.75 19.32
N SER A 325 15.37 19.93 20.61
CA SER A 325 15.38 21.24 21.25
C SER A 325 15.55 21.11 22.76
N GLY A 326 15.74 22.23 23.46
CA GLY A 326 15.81 22.26 24.93
C GLY A 326 14.51 21.84 25.64
N ARG A 327 13.42 21.56 24.90
CA ARG A 327 12.15 21.03 25.41
C ARG A 327 11.80 19.64 24.87
N ALA A 328 12.63 19.07 24.00
CA ALA A 328 12.38 17.77 23.42
C ALA A 328 12.37 16.67 24.50
N THR A 329 11.57 15.64 24.26
CA THR A 329 11.65 14.39 25.01
C THR A 329 13.05 13.79 24.91
N LYS A 330 13.49 13.13 25.97
CA LYS A 330 14.83 12.56 26.14
C LYS A 330 14.71 11.04 26.32
N PRO A 331 15.73 10.27 25.90
CA PRO A 331 15.90 8.90 26.37
C PRO A 331 15.82 8.80 27.91
N GLY A 332 15.00 7.89 28.42
CA GLY A 332 14.69 7.71 29.84
C GLY A 332 13.43 8.43 30.34
N ASP A 333 12.81 9.32 29.56
CA ASP A 333 11.51 9.90 29.92
C ASP A 333 10.41 8.83 29.91
N ILE A 334 9.49 8.87 30.88
CA ILE A 334 8.28 8.04 30.91
C ILE A 334 7.07 8.92 30.58
N VAL A 335 6.28 8.48 29.59
CA VAL A 335 5.04 9.15 29.17
C VAL A 335 3.84 8.22 29.37
N ARG A 336 2.62 8.76 29.25
CA ARG A 336 1.39 7.94 29.21
C ARG A 336 0.66 8.15 27.89
N ALA A 337 0.27 7.06 27.27
CA ALA A 337 -0.62 7.07 26.12
C ALA A 337 -2.09 7.28 26.53
N MET A 338 -2.93 7.53 25.53
CA MET A 338 -4.38 7.76 25.64
C MET A 338 -5.12 6.64 26.37
N ASN A 339 -4.68 5.38 26.26
CA ASN A 339 -5.24 4.24 27.00
C ASN A 339 -4.70 4.10 28.44
N GLY A 340 -3.93 5.08 28.92
CA GLY A 340 -3.34 5.13 30.27
C GLY A 340 -2.02 4.37 30.43
N LYS A 341 -1.64 3.51 29.49
CA LYS A 341 -0.37 2.73 29.53
C LYS A 341 0.83 3.66 29.54
N SER A 342 1.80 3.33 30.38
CA SER A 342 3.07 4.04 30.51
C SER A 342 4.13 3.48 29.57
N ILE A 343 4.89 4.39 28.95
CA ILE A 343 5.93 4.07 27.97
C ILE A 343 7.24 4.70 28.41
N GLU A 344 8.26 3.88 28.65
CA GLU A 344 9.65 4.30 28.75
C GLU A 344 10.21 4.58 27.35
N ILE A 345 10.62 5.83 27.10
CA ILE A 345 11.17 6.24 25.81
C ILE A 345 12.67 5.99 25.85
N ILE A 346 13.12 4.90 25.22
CA ILE A 346 14.54 4.50 25.16
C ILE A 346 15.25 5.16 23.97
N ASN A 347 14.52 5.44 22.89
CA ASN A 347 15.04 6.06 21.68
C ASN A 347 14.00 7.03 21.13
N THR A 348 14.36 8.30 20.90
CA THR A 348 13.44 9.30 20.32
C THR A 348 13.34 9.22 18.79
N ASP A 349 14.16 8.37 18.16
CA ASP A 349 14.11 7.91 16.76
C ASP A 349 13.18 6.68 16.58
N ALA A 350 12.37 6.40 17.61
CA ALA A 350 11.29 5.43 17.59
C ALA A 350 9.97 6.14 17.95
N GLU A 351 9.74 7.28 17.30
CA GLU A 351 8.64 8.23 17.45
C GLU A 351 7.35 7.78 16.74
N GLY A 352 7.46 7.14 15.57
CA GLY A 352 6.33 6.82 14.70
C GLY A 352 5.31 5.92 15.38
N ARG A 353 5.80 5.00 16.22
CA ARG A 353 4.96 4.14 17.06
C ARG A 353 4.29 4.90 18.23
N LEU A 354 4.93 5.94 18.75
CA LEU A 354 4.39 6.77 19.84
C LEU A 354 3.20 7.61 19.32
N VAL A 355 3.35 8.23 18.14
CA VAL A 355 2.24 8.98 17.52
C VAL A 355 1.09 8.06 17.09
N LEU A 356 1.40 6.84 16.60
CA LEU A 356 0.40 5.84 16.24
C LEU A 356 -0.32 5.22 17.45
N ALA A 357 0.34 5.07 18.61
CA ALA A 357 -0.30 4.52 19.82
C ALA A 357 -1.57 5.28 20.19
N ASP A 358 -1.48 6.62 20.24
CA ASP A 358 -2.62 7.48 20.52
C ASP A 358 -3.59 7.56 19.30
N GLY A 359 -3.08 7.49 18.07
CA GLY A 359 -3.89 7.45 16.85
C GLY A 359 -4.79 6.22 16.73
N LEU A 360 -4.27 5.03 17.08
CA LEU A 360 -5.00 3.77 17.15
C LEU A 360 -6.09 3.83 18.24
N CYS A 361 -5.75 4.37 19.42
CA CYS A 361 -6.72 4.59 20.50
C CYS A 361 -7.85 5.51 20.07
N TYR A 362 -7.54 6.63 19.38
CA TYR A 362 -8.55 7.58 18.92
C TYR A 362 -9.40 7.04 17.77
N ALA A 363 -8.82 6.26 16.86
CA ALA A 363 -9.60 5.58 15.82
C ALA A 363 -10.66 4.64 16.43
N ARG A 364 -10.32 3.93 17.53
CA ARG A 364 -11.29 3.13 18.30
C ARG A 364 -12.38 3.98 18.95
N GLU A 365 -12.05 5.15 19.51
CA GLU A 365 -13.05 6.09 20.06
C GLU A 365 -14.02 6.61 18.98
N LEU A 366 -13.53 6.84 17.76
CA LEU A 366 -14.34 7.19 16.58
C LEU A 366 -15.16 6.03 15.98
N GLY A 367 -15.17 4.87 16.66
CA GLY A 367 -15.97 3.69 16.33
C GLY A 367 -15.30 2.68 15.41
N ALA A 368 -13.98 2.77 15.14
CA ALA A 368 -13.30 1.77 14.33
C ALA A 368 -13.39 0.38 14.97
N THR A 369 -13.85 -0.60 14.20
CA THR A 369 -13.99 -2.01 14.63
C THR A 369 -12.81 -2.86 14.18
N HIS A 370 -12.32 -2.59 12.96
CA HIS A 370 -11.15 -3.19 12.33
C HIS A 370 -10.14 -2.07 12.06
N LEU A 371 -8.84 -2.32 12.23
CA LEU A 371 -7.81 -1.28 12.14
C LEU A 371 -6.72 -1.65 11.13
N VAL A 372 -6.39 -0.76 10.21
CA VAL A 372 -5.14 -0.85 9.44
C VAL A 372 -4.32 0.40 9.72
N ASP A 373 -3.11 0.23 10.26
CA ASP A 373 -2.15 1.33 10.34
C ASP A 373 -1.04 1.21 9.30
N ILE A 374 -0.59 2.36 8.82
CA ILE A 374 0.33 2.50 7.71
C ILE A 374 1.42 3.48 8.11
N ALA A 375 2.67 3.05 8.03
CA ALA A 375 3.80 3.86 8.46
C ALA A 375 5.12 3.49 7.80
N THR A 376 5.92 4.52 7.55
CA THR A 376 7.38 4.40 7.40
C THR A 376 7.97 4.15 8.80
N LEU A 377 7.81 2.93 9.33
CA LEU A 377 8.01 2.70 10.76
C LEU A 377 9.43 2.27 11.11
N THR A 378 10.07 1.40 10.31
CA THR A 378 11.38 0.85 10.67
C THR A 378 12.34 0.72 9.49
N GLY A 379 13.57 1.20 9.67
CA GLY A 379 14.68 0.83 8.77
C GLY A 379 14.95 -0.69 8.75
N ALA A 380 14.51 -1.41 9.77
CA ALA A 380 14.61 -2.87 9.84
C ALA A 380 13.77 -3.59 8.77
N VAL A 381 12.61 -3.04 8.33
CA VAL A 381 11.85 -3.68 7.24
C VAL A 381 12.59 -3.56 5.92
N VAL A 382 13.32 -2.46 5.70
CA VAL A 382 14.17 -2.25 4.52
C VAL A 382 15.30 -3.28 4.49
N VAL A 383 15.90 -3.59 5.64
CA VAL A 383 16.91 -4.66 5.75
C VAL A 383 16.32 -6.06 5.51
N ALA A 384 15.06 -6.29 5.89
CA ALA A 384 14.41 -7.60 5.76
C ALA A 384 13.80 -7.87 4.38
N LEU A 385 13.16 -6.87 3.76
CA LEU A 385 12.32 -7.00 2.56
C LEU A 385 12.73 -6.06 1.41
N GLY A 386 13.71 -5.17 1.62
CA GLY A 386 14.19 -4.21 0.64
C GLY A 386 13.13 -3.19 0.23
N ASN A 387 13.26 -2.67 -0.99
CA ASN A 387 12.37 -1.65 -1.56
C ASN A 387 11.28 -2.24 -2.49
N THR A 388 11.04 -3.55 -2.40
CA THR A 388 10.10 -4.27 -3.29
C THR A 388 8.79 -4.62 -2.60
N THR A 389 8.83 -4.90 -1.29
CA THR A 389 7.76 -5.58 -0.58
C THR A 389 7.49 -4.92 0.76
N THR A 390 6.24 -4.54 1.01
CA THR A 390 5.76 -3.96 2.27
C THR A 390 5.69 -5.05 3.34
N GLY A 391 6.17 -4.75 4.56
CA GLY A 391 6.03 -5.65 5.70
C GLY A 391 4.61 -5.60 6.26
N VAL A 392 3.99 -6.76 6.45
CA VAL A 392 2.64 -6.91 7.03
C VAL A 392 2.74 -7.64 8.35
N MET A 393 2.07 -7.14 9.39
CA MET A 393 1.92 -7.84 10.67
C MET A 393 0.47 -7.74 11.11
N SER A 394 -0.12 -8.82 11.60
CA SER A 394 -1.52 -8.85 11.99
C SER A 394 -1.78 -9.69 13.24
N ASN A 395 -2.83 -9.36 13.99
CA ASN A 395 -3.36 -10.20 15.06
C ASN A 395 -4.54 -11.08 14.61
N ASP A 396 -5.02 -10.95 13.36
CA ASP A 396 -6.21 -11.61 12.84
C ASP A 396 -5.98 -12.19 11.43
N ARG A 397 -6.26 -13.49 11.27
CA ARG A 397 -6.00 -14.19 10.00
C ARG A 397 -7.03 -13.85 8.91
N GLU A 398 -8.30 -13.77 9.26
CA GLU A 398 -9.37 -13.52 8.29
C GLU A 398 -9.24 -12.11 7.69
N PHE A 399 -8.87 -11.14 8.52
CA PHE A 399 -8.68 -9.77 8.08
C PHE A 399 -7.41 -9.58 7.24
N VAL A 400 -6.28 -10.25 7.56
CA VAL A 400 -5.07 -10.17 6.71
C VAL A 400 -5.24 -10.93 5.39
N ASP A 401 -5.98 -12.03 5.35
CA ASP A 401 -6.35 -12.72 4.11
C ASP A 401 -7.22 -11.82 3.20
N LEU A 402 -8.19 -11.10 3.80
CA LEU A 402 -9.00 -10.11 3.09
C LEU A 402 -8.15 -8.95 2.51
N PHE A 403 -7.12 -8.51 3.23
CA PHE A 403 -6.18 -7.50 2.73
C PHE A 403 -5.30 -8.03 1.59
N HIS A 404 -4.84 -9.28 1.66
CA HIS A 404 -4.09 -9.89 0.56
C HIS A 404 -4.95 -10.02 -0.71
N GLU A 405 -6.22 -10.40 -0.58
CA GLU A 405 -7.19 -10.34 -1.68
C GLU A 405 -7.32 -8.91 -2.25
N ALA A 406 -7.53 -7.91 -1.37
CA ALA A 406 -7.62 -6.51 -1.76
C ALA A 406 -6.37 -5.98 -2.49
N SER A 407 -5.19 -6.51 -2.15
CA SER A 407 -3.90 -6.08 -2.72
C SER A 407 -3.64 -6.63 -4.12
N THR A 408 -4.18 -7.81 -4.45
CA THR A 408 -3.83 -8.56 -5.66
C THR A 408 -4.04 -7.78 -6.98
N PRO A 409 -5.15 -7.04 -7.18
CA PRO A 409 -5.38 -6.26 -8.40
C PRO A 409 -4.37 -5.14 -8.66
N SER A 410 -3.68 -4.64 -7.62
CA SER A 410 -2.72 -3.54 -7.74
C SER A 410 -1.33 -3.99 -8.22
N GLY A 411 -0.97 -5.26 -7.99
CA GLY A 411 0.39 -5.79 -8.20
C GLY A 411 1.42 -5.29 -7.18
N GLU A 412 0.99 -4.61 -6.11
CA GLU A 412 1.86 -4.23 -4.99
C GLU A 412 2.17 -5.45 -4.11
N ARG A 413 3.42 -5.59 -3.64
CA ARG A 413 3.87 -6.77 -2.89
C ARG A 413 3.78 -6.54 -1.38
N TYR A 414 3.25 -7.54 -0.69
CA TYR A 414 3.04 -7.58 0.75
C TYR A 414 3.54 -8.91 1.30
N TRP A 415 4.21 -8.91 2.45
CA TRP A 415 4.71 -10.13 3.08
C TRP A 415 4.52 -10.11 4.59
N GLU A 416 3.91 -11.18 5.11
CA GLU A 416 3.64 -11.32 6.53
C GLU A 416 4.90 -11.64 7.34
N LEU A 417 5.11 -10.88 8.43
CA LEU A 417 6.12 -11.14 9.46
C LEU A 417 5.42 -11.58 10.76
N PRO A 418 6.02 -12.50 11.54
CA PRO A 418 5.34 -13.13 12.67
C PRO A 418 5.23 -12.21 13.90
N LEU A 419 4.12 -12.36 14.63
CA LEU A 419 3.90 -11.77 15.96
C LEU A 419 3.85 -12.85 17.05
N PHE A 420 4.90 -13.69 17.11
CA PHE A 420 5.01 -14.72 18.14
C PHE A 420 5.11 -14.11 19.56
N PRO A 421 4.50 -14.72 20.60
CA PRO A 421 4.44 -14.14 21.95
C PRO A 421 5.81 -13.79 22.56
N GLU A 422 6.86 -14.55 22.21
CA GLU A 422 8.24 -14.39 22.69
C GLU A 422 8.82 -13.01 22.35
N TYR A 423 8.36 -12.37 21.27
CA TYR A 423 8.79 -11.02 20.91
C TYR A 423 8.30 -9.94 21.88
N ALA A 424 7.35 -10.24 22.79
CA ALA A 424 6.90 -9.30 23.82
C ALA A 424 8.03 -8.96 24.82
N GLU A 425 9.00 -9.85 25.03
CA GLU A 425 10.17 -9.60 25.87
C GLU A 425 11.00 -8.40 25.38
N LEU A 426 10.99 -8.12 24.05
CA LEU A 426 11.73 -7.02 23.45
C LEU A 426 11.19 -5.64 23.85
N ILE A 427 9.91 -5.53 24.22
CA ILE A 427 9.26 -4.27 24.62
C ILE A 427 9.05 -4.15 26.13
N LYS A 428 9.52 -5.09 26.96
CA LYS A 428 9.44 -4.95 28.42
C LYS A 428 10.32 -3.83 28.94
N SER A 429 9.76 -2.99 29.81
CA SER A 429 10.46 -2.03 30.66
C SER A 429 10.52 -2.53 32.11
N PRO A 430 11.57 -2.22 32.87
CA PRO A 430 11.61 -2.45 34.32
C PRO A 430 10.88 -1.37 35.14
N ILE A 431 10.48 -0.24 34.53
CA ILE A 431 9.97 0.95 35.23
C ILE A 431 8.66 1.53 34.65
N ALA A 432 8.21 1.02 33.50
CA ALA A 432 6.94 1.37 32.84
C ALA A 432 6.25 0.10 32.33
N ASP A 433 5.01 0.21 31.82
CA ASP A 433 4.27 -0.93 31.26
C ASP A 433 4.98 -1.52 30.02
N MET A 434 5.67 -0.67 29.25
CA MET A 434 6.54 -1.06 28.13
C MET A 434 7.62 -0.02 27.85
N LYS A 435 8.60 -0.37 27.01
CA LYS A 435 9.55 0.56 26.39
C LYS A 435 9.33 0.67 24.89
N ASN A 436 9.62 1.83 24.29
CA ASN A 436 9.38 2.04 22.86
C ASN A 436 10.39 1.35 21.93
N SER A 437 11.58 0.96 22.43
CA SER A 437 12.62 0.29 21.63
C SER A 437 13.21 -0.96 22.29
N GLY A 438 13.27 -2.06 21.51
CA GLY A 438 13.98 -3.30 21.82
C GLY A 438 15.41 -3.37 21.24
N GLY A 439 15.94 -2.27 20.68
CA GLY A 439 17.27 -2.24 20.05
C GLY A 439 17.25 -2.65 18.56
N ARG A 440 18.31 -3.31 18.08
CA ARG A 440 18.46 -3.60 16.64
C ARG A 440 17.76 -4.88 16.16
N ALA A 441 17.69 -5.91 17.01
CA ALA A 441 17.15 -7.21 16.62
C ALA A 441 15.63 -7.14 16.46
N ALA A 442 15.09 -7.75 15.39
CA ALA A 442 13.66 -7.83 15.10
C ALA A 442 12.92 -6.46 15.12
N GLY A 443 13.59 -5.39 14.63
CA GLY A 443 13.10 -3.99 14.65
C GLY A 443 11.64 -3.80 14.26
N THR A 444 11.25 -4.35 13.11
CA THR A 444 9.88 -4.30 12.57
C THR A 444 8.89 -5.03 13.47
N ILE A 445 9.24 -6.24 13.91
CA ILE A 445 8.37 -7.10 14.73
C ILE A 445 8.12 -6.47 16.10
N TYR A 446 9.14 -5.97 16.81
CA TYR A 446 8.88 -5.31 18.10
C TYR A 446 8.18 -3.94 17.94
N GLY A 447 8.31 -3.29 16.78
CA GLY A 447 7.47 -2.14 16.39
C GLY A 447 6.00 -2.51 16.33
N ALA A 448 5.65 -3.57 15.61
CA ALA A 448 4.30 -4.08 15.55
C ALA A 448 3.80 -4.61 16.92
N MET A 449 4.65 -5.31 17.71
CA MET A 449 4.28 -5.74 19.08
C MET A 449 3.96 -4.54 19.99
N PHE A 450 4.69 -3.42 19.86
CA PHE A 450 4.36 -2.19 20.57
C PHE A 450 2.99 -1.64 20.13
N LEU A 451 2.73 -1.54 18.82
CA LEU A 451 1.45 -1.03 18.29
C LEU A 451 0.24 -1.88 18.70
N LYS A 452 0.41 -3.21 18.75
CA LYS A 452 -0.62 -4.18 19.19
C LYS A 452 -1.16 -3.88 20.59
N GLU A 453 -0.39 -3.23 21.46
CA GLU A 453 -0.84 -2.84 22.80
C GLU A 453 -1.91 -1.74 22.80
N TYR A 454 -2.17 -1.10 21.66
CA TYR A 454 -3.10 0.03 21.49
C TYR A 454 -4.35 -0.28 20.66
N VAL A 455 -4.48 -1.51 20.14
CA VAL A 455 -5.63 -1.94 19.31
C VAL A 455 -6.70 -2.72 20.09
N ALA A 456 -6.46 -2.98 21.38
CA ALA A 456 -7.31 -3.79 22.25
C ALA A 456 -7.62 -5.17 21.63
N GLN A 457 -8.90 -5.48 21.38
CA GLN A 457 -9.36 -6.74 20.76
C GLN A 457 -9.79 -6.54 19.29
N ALA A 458 -9.40 -5.43 18.64
CA ALA A 458 -9.70 -5.19 17.24
C ALA A 458 -8.93 -6.15 16.32
N PRO A 459 -9.55 -6.73 15.28
CA PRO A 459 -8.82 -7.22 14.12
C PRO A 459 -7.97 -6.08 13.55
N TRP A 460 -6.67 -6.31 13.40
CA TRP A 460 -5.70 -5.27 13.13
C TRP A 460 -4.57 -5.74 12.20
N ILE A 461 -4.17 -4.83 11.30
CA ILE A 461 -3.04 -4.99 10.39
C ILE A 461 -2.13 -3.77 10.52
N HIS A 462 -0.83 -4.00 10.62
CA HIS A 462 0.22 -3.00 10.47
C HIS A 462 0.93 -3.18 9.13
N LEU A 463 1.08 -2.09 8.39
CA LEU A 463 1.82 -2.00 7.13
C LEU A 463 3.07 -1.13 7.32
N ASP A 464 4.25 -1.77 7.45
CA ASP A 464 5.54 -1.05 7.44
C ASP A 464 5.98 -0.81 5.99
N ILE A 465 5.72 0.40 5.52
CA ILE A 465 5.98 0.87 4.15
C ILE A 465 7.33 1.59 4.02
N ALA A 466 8.22 1.52 5.03
CA ALA A 466 9.50 2.27 5.01
C ALA A 466 10.39 1.93 3.80
N GLY A 467 10.32 0.70 3.27
CA GLY A 467 11.04 0.33 2.04
C GLY A 467 10.32 0.71 0.75
N THR A 468 8.98 0.78 0.76
CA THR A 468 8.13 0.81 -0.44
C THR A 468 7.44 2.14 -0.68
N SER A 469 7.48 3.09 0.25
CA SER A 469 6.87 4.43 0.13
C SER A 469 7.55 5.32 -0.92
N TRP A 470 8.81 5.03 -1.26
CA TRP A 470 9.66 5.78 -2.18
C TRP A 470 10.36 4.85 -3.18
N THR A 471 10.63 5.34 -4.39
CA THR A 471 11.44 4.62 -5.38
C THR A 471 12.45 5.54 -6.08
N ASP A 472 13.68 5.06 -6.24
CA ASP A 472 14.76 5.81 -6.88
C ASP A 472 14.87 5.61 -8.40
N ARG A 473 13.95 4.84 -8.98
CA ARG A 473 13.94 4.51 -10.42
C ARG A 473 12.56 4.69 -11.04
N ASP A 474 12.55 5.02 -12.32
CA ASP A 474 11.33 4.90 -13.12
C ASP A 474 11.03 3.42 -13.41
N ALA A 475 9.80 2.97 -13.16
CA ALA A 475 9.36 1.60 -13.39
C ALA A 475 7.87 1.57 -13.77
N GLY A 476 7.54 1.06 -14.96
CA GLY A 476 6.13 0.96 -15.40
C GLY A 476 5.39 2.30 -15.44
N HIS A 477 4.48 2.52 -14.49
CA HIS A 477 3.74 3.77 -14.28
C HIS A 477 4.37 4.68 -13.21
N LEU A 478 5.21 4.15 -12.32
CA LEU A 478 5.91 4.93 -11.30
C LEU A 478 7.12 5.64 -11.91
N VAL A 479 7.28 6.92 -11.59
CA VAL A 479 8.52 7.68 -11.81
C VAL A 479 9.20 7.90 -10.46
N LYS A 480 10.52 8.14 -10.47
CA LYS A 480 11.32 8.40 -9.26
C LYS A 480 10.61 9.37 -8.31
N GLY A 481 10.58 9.03 -7.02
CA GLY A 481 9.87 9.76 -5.97
C GLY A 481 8.94 8.83 -5.17
N PRO A 482 7.92 9.39 -4.50
CA PRO A 482 6.96 8.59 -3.74
C PRO A 482 6.15 7.64 -4.62
N THR A 483 5.64 6.55 -4.03
CA THR A 483 4.90 5.49 -4.74
C THR A 483 3.39 5.52 -4.54
N ALA A 484 2.92 6.03 -3.38
CA ALA A 484 1.55 5.86 -2.86
C ALA A 484 1.14 4.39 -2.63
N VAL A 485 2.10 3.53 -2.27
CA VAL A 485 1.86 2.15 -1.84
C VAL A 485 0.76 2.08 -0.75
N ALA A 486 0.02 0.97 -0.77
CA ALA A 486 -1.16 0.67 0.04
C ALA A 486 -2.41 1.50 -0.26
N MET A 487 -2.34 2.65 -0.95
CA MET A 487 -3.53 3.47 -1.22
C MET A 487 -4.60 2.69 -1.99
N ARG A 488 -4.26 2.06 -3.12
CA ARG A 488 -5.22 1.27 -3.92
C ARG A 488 -5.73 0.03 -3.17
N PRO A 489 -4.89 -0.81 -2.54
CA PRO A 489 -5.33 -1.92 -1.70
C PRO A 489 -6.28 -1.52 -0.57
N LEU A 490 -6.06 -0.39 0.12
CA LEU A 490 -6.93 0.07 1.20
C LEU A 490 -8.34 0.48 0.71
N VAL A 491 -8.44 1.09 -0.47
CA VAL A 491 -9.73 1.39 -1.09
C VAL A 491 -10.46 0.09 -1.45
N ARG A 492 -9.75 -0.89 -2.04
CA ARG A 492 -10.35 -2.19 -2.36
C ARG A 492 -10.73 -3.00 -1.11
N LEU A 493 -9.97 -2.88 -0.01
CA LEU A 493 -10.32 -3.49 1.27
C LEU A 493 -11.64 -2.93 1.80
N ALA A 494 -11.82 -1.62 1.78
CA ALA A 494 -13.07 -0.98 2.19
C ALA A 494 -14.28 -1.47 1.37
N GLU A 495 -14.09 -1.71 0.07
CA GLU A 495 -15.12 -2.31 -0.81
C GLU A 495 -15.40 -3.77 -0.51
N LEU A 496 -14.38 -4.60 -0.32
CA LEU A 496 -14.56 -6.00 0.08
C LEU A 496 -15.27 -6.11 1.44
N MET A 497 -15.04 -5.17 2.36
CA MET A 497 -15.79 -5.04 3.62
C MET A 497 -17.23 -4.52 3.44
N ALA A 498 -17.56 -3.87 2.31
CA ALA A 498 -18.93 -3.51 1.95
C ALA A 498 -19.68 -4.64 1.22
N GLU A 499 -18.93 -5.47 0.47
CA GLU A 499 -19.42 -6.63 -0.27
C GLU A 499 -19.64 -7.84 0.66
N ARG A 500 -18.83 -7.98 1.70
CA ARG A 500 -18.90 -9.07 2.69
C ARG A 500 -19.53 -8.58 3.99
N ASP A 501 -20.60 -9.24 4.40
CA ASP A 501 -21.17 -9.10 5.74
C ASP A 501 -20.23 -9.75 6.77
N LEU A 502 -19.17 -9.01 7.16
CA LEU A 502 -18.19 -9.39 8.19
C LEU A 502 -18.81 -9.30 9.60
N HIS A 503 -19.81 -10.14 9.85
CA HIS A 503 -20.39 -10.34 11.18
C HIS A 503 -19.94 -11.67 11.76
N ARG A 504 -19.09 -11.62 12.80
CA ARG A 504 -19.25 -12.31 14.12
C ARG A 504 -17.88 -12.56 14.80
N LYS A 505 -17.87 -12.47 16.14
CA LYS A 505 -16.91 -13.04 17.14
C LYS A 505 -16.05 -12.10 18.01
N ALA A 506 -16.39 -10.82 18.14
CA ALA A 506 -15.78 -9.99 19.20
C ALA A 506 -16.15 -10.47 20.64
N ASP A 507 -17.38 -10.96 20.87
CA ASP A 507 -17.91 -11.24 22.22
C ASP A 507 -17.89 -12.72 22.69
N GLU A 508 -17.74 -13.70 21.80
CA GLU A 508 -17.88 -15.13 22.18
C GLU A 508 -16.65 -15.72 22.90
N SER A 509 -15.53 -14.99 22.97
CA SER A 509 -14.27 -15.48 23.57
C SER A 509 -14.29 -15.49 25.11
N ALA A 510 -15.23 -14.79 25.75
CA ALA A 510 -15.27 -14.56 27.19
C ALA A 510 -15.97 -15.67 28.01
N HIS A 511 -16.66 -16.64 27.40
CA HIS A 511 -17.58 -17.55 28.13
C HIS A 511 -17.44 -19.06 27.88
N SER A 512 -16.49 -19.54 27.05
CA SER A 512 -16.36 -20.98 26.76
C SER A 512 -15.25 -21.72 27.54
N ARG A 513 -14.39 -21.02 28.30
CA ARG A 513 -13.36 -21.65 29.14
C ARG A 513 -13.86 -21.94 30.55
N LEU A 514 -14.62 -23.02 30.72
CA LEU A 514 -14.69 -23.82 31.96
C LEU A 514 -15.63 -25.04 31.80
N ARG A 515 -15.07 -26.22 31.49
CA ARG A 515 -15.60 -27.53 31.93
C ARG A 515 -14.55 -28.64 31.66
N PRO A 516 -14.20 -29.48 32.64
CA PRO A 516 -13.22 -30.54 32.45
C PRO A 516 -13.85 -31.75 31.75
N ARG A 517 -13.13 -32.36 30.81
CA ARG A 517 -13.52 -33.65 30.22
C ARG A 517 -13.38 -34.76 31.27
N ARG A 518 -14.49 -35.34 31.71
CA ARG A 518 -14.52 -36.62 32.42
C ARG A 518 -14.31 -37.77 31.44
N ALA A 519 -13.55 -38.78 31.86
CA ALA A 519 -13.47 -40.05 31.17
C ALA A 519 -14.76 -40.88 31.37
N ALA A 520 -15.11 -41.69 30.37
CA ALA A 520 -16.06 -42.78 30.47
C ALA A 520 -15.51 -43.96 29.65
N GLY A 521 -15.60 -45.17 30.21
CA GLY A 521 -15.10 -46.40 29.59
C GLY A 521 -16.20 -47.44 29.35
N ASN A 522 -15.79 -48.71 29.24
CA ASN A 522 -16.55 -49.92 28.90
C ASN A 522 -16.85 -50.06 27.39
N GLY A 523 -16.68 -51.23 26.76
CA GLY A 523 -16.07 -52.47 27.26
C GLY A 523 -16.01 -53.63 26.25
N ALA A 524 -15.04 -54.52 26.49
CA ALA A 524 -15.10 -56.00 26.46
C ALA A 524 -15.43 -56.82 25.18
N SER A 525 -14.47 -57.66 24.74
CA SER A 525 -14.62 -59.10 24.39
C SER A 525 -13.28 -59.66 23.81
N THR A 526 -12.44 -60.36 24.59
CA THR A 526 -12.24 -61.84 24.59
C THR A 526 -11.58 -62.47 23.35
N GLY A 527 -10.42 -63.11 23.53
CA GLY A 527 -9.84 -64.08 22.59
C GLY A 527 -8.30 -64.00 22.45
N GLY A 528 -7.57 -64.97 23.02
CA GLY A 528 -6.16 -65.27 22.67
C GLY A 528 -6.06 -66.67 22.02
N PRO A 529 -4.90 -67.36 22.01
CA PRO A 529 -3.55 -66.94 22.43
C PRO A 529 -2.44 -67.36 21.42
N SER A 530 -1.17 -67.45 21.87
CA SER A 530 -0.01 -68.15 21.24
C SER A 530 0.63 -67.46 20.02
N THR A 531 1.95 -67.43 19.76
CA THR A 531 3.21 -67.75 20.50
C THR A 531 4.25 -66.63 20.16
N ASP A 532 5.56 -66.58 20.49
CA ASP A 532 6.53 -67.42 21.23
C ASP A 532 7.75 -66.54 21.68
N GLY A 533 8.85 -67.16 22.15
CA GLY A 533 10.19 -66.75 21.71
C GLY A 533 10.96 -65.68 22.51
N SER A 534 11.35 -66.01 23.74
CA SER A 534 12.53 -65.42 24.42
C SER A 534 13.74 -66.37 24.27
N PRO A 535 14.98 -66.02 24.70
CA PRO A 535 15.59 -64.69 24.91
C PRO A 535 17.05 -64.59 24.34
N ALA A 536 17.76 -63.48 24.60
CA ALA A 536 19.10 -63.43 25.25
C ALA A 536 20.09 -62.37 24.73
N LYS A 537 20.70 -61.64 25.69
CA LYS A 537 22.13 -61.29 25.88
C LYS A 537 23.02 -61.12 24.61
N THR A 538 23.92 -60.12 24.50
CA THR A 538 24.92 -59.71 25.50
C THR A 538 25.60 -58.35 25.15
N LYS A 539 26.35 -57.80 26.12
CA LYS A 539 27.37 -56.71 26.05
C LYS A 539 28.34 -56.88 24.85
N THR A 540 29.17 -55.91 24.38
CA THR A 540 30.03 -54.93 25.10
C THR A 540 30.77 -53.96 24.14
N ARG A 541 31.26 -52.80 24.65
CA ARG A 541 32.41 -51.94 24.19
C ARG A 541 32.33 -51.28 22.78
N LYS A 542 32.54 -49.96 22.60
CA LYS A 542 33.71 -49.04 22.84
C LYS A 542 34.88 -49.16 21.83
N THR A 543 34.92 -48.25 20.84
CA THR A 543 36.04 -47.41 20.33
C THR A 543 35.51 -46.70 19.05
N ALA A 544 35.52 -45.37 18.85
CA ALA A 544 36.56 -44.33 18.93
C ALA A 544 37.38 -44.15 17.64
N ALA A 545 37.45 -42.89 17.17
CA ALA A 545 38.33 -42.30 16.15
C ALA A 545 38.21 -42.76 14.67
N ARG A 546 37.53 -41.94 13.85
CA ARG A 546 38.20 -40.90 13.06
C ARG A 546 37.23 -39.77 12.71
#